data_AF-A0A4R2H005-F1
#
_entry.id   AF-A0A4R2H005-F1
#
_cell.length_a   1.000
_cell.length_b   1.000
_cell.length_c   1.000
_cell.angle_alpha   90.00
_cell.angle_beta   90.00
_cell.angle_gamma   90.00
#
_symmetry.space_group_name_H-M   'P 1'
#
loop_
_entity.id
_entity.type
_entity.pdbx_description
1 polymer ?
#
loop_
_entity_poly.entity_id
_entity_poly.type
_entity_poly.pdbx_seq_one_letter_code
_entity_poly.pdbx_strand_id
1 'polypeptide(L)'
;MDRHTVEQELAPLLVDLALTAKQAHWNVSGLWFRPLHAQLDELADDVRGWSDDVAERLTTIGVAADARVETVAKTTPVGSFPSGFVESARRWRR
;
A
#
# COMPACT_ATOMS: atom_id res chain seq x y z
N MET A 1 -8.35 21.80 -3.93
CA MET A 1 -7.60 21.14 -2.85
C MET A 1 -6.32 21.92 -2.66
N ASP A 2 -6.01 22.32 -1.44
CA ASP A 2 -4.76 23.05 -1.14
C ASP A 2 -3.57 22.08 -1.22
N ARG A 3 -2.39 22.59 -1.57
CA ARG A 3 -1.14 21.83 -1.71
C ARG A 3 -0.75 21.13 -0.40
N HIS A 4 -0.99 21.79 0.74
CA HIS A 4 -0.77 21.21 2.06
C HIS A 4 -1.69 20.01 2.34
N THR A 5 -2.93 20.08 1.84
CA THR A 5 -3.89 18.98 1.96
C THR A 5 -3.46 17.76 1.15
N VAL A 6 -2.98 17.96 -0.09
CA VAL A 6 -2.49 16.86 -0.94
C VAL A 6 -1.26 16.17 -0.32
N GLU A 7 -0.33 16.95 0.23
CA GLU A 7 0.90 16.43 0.81
C GLU A 7 0.64 15.65 2.11
N GLN A 8 -0.35 16.05 2.92
CA GLN A 8 -0.74 15.36 4.16
C GLN A 8 -1.54 14.07 3.93
N GLU A 9 -2.29 13.96 2.84
CA GLU A 9 -3.02 12.72 2.51
C GLU A 9 -2.14 11.66 1.83
N LEU A 10 -1.01 12.08 1.25
CA LEU A 10 -0.13 11.18 0.51
C LEU A 10 0.61 10.18 1.40
N ALA A 11 1.11 10.59 2.58
CA ALA A 11 1.80 9.68 3.49
C ALA A 11 0.86 8.55 4.00
N PRO A 12 -0.34 8.84 4.53
CA PRO A 12 -1.32 7.80 4.90
C PRO A 12 -1.67 6.86 3.74
N LEU A 13 -1.84 7.40 2.53
CA LEU A 13 -2.13 6.61 1.33
C LEU A 13 -1.02 5.61 1.03
N LEU A 14 0.24 6.05 1.02
CA LEU A 14 1.37 5.17 0.74
C LEU A 14 1.52 4.09 1.80
N VAL A 15 1.30 4.43 3.07
CA VAL A 15 1.30 3.43 4.15
C VAL A 15 0.23 2.36 3.95
N ASP A 16 -1.00 2.75 3.62
CA ASP A 16 -2.06 1.76 3.35
C ASP A 16 -1.78 0.93 2.10
N LEU A 17 -1.23 1.53 1.05
CA LEU A 17 -0.87 0.82 -0.17
C LEU A 17 0.20 -0.25 0.10
N ALA A 18 1.22 0.05 0.93
CA ALA A 18 2.22 -0.93 1.33
C ALA A 18 1.62 -2.08 2.17
N LEU A 19 0.70 -1.76 3.08
CA LEU A 19 -0.02 -2.77 3.87
C LEU A 19 -0.88 -3.66 2.97
N THR A 20 -1.60 -3.06 2.03
CA THR A 20 -2.41 -3.77 1.03
C THR A 20 -1.56 -4.66 0.12
N ALA A 21 -0.39 -4.19 -0.31
CA ALA A 21 0.56 -5.00 -1.08
C ALA A 21 1.03 -6.24 -0.29
N LYS A 22 1.38 -6.09 0.99
CA LYS A 22 1.71 -7.23 1.86
C LYS A 22 0.54 -8.16 2.08
N GLN A 23 -0.66 -7.61 2.28
CA GLN A 23 -1.89 -8.40 2.39
C GLN A 23 -2.10 -9.26 1.14
N ALA A 24 -1.93 -8.69 -0.06
CA ALA A 24 -2.00 -9.43 -1.32
C ALA A 24 -0.85 -10.45 -1.44
N HIS A 25 0.38 -10.08 -1.09
CA HIS A 25 1.55 -10.95 -1.13
C HIS A 25 1.40 -12.20 -0.26
N TRP A 26 0.83 -12.06 0.94
CA TRP A 26 0.57 -13.19 1.84
C TRP A 26 -0.55 -14.10 1.35
N ASN A 27 -1.52 -13.55 0.62
CA ASN A 27 -2.76 -14.25 0.30
C ASN A 27 -2.93 -14.62 -1.18
N VAL A 28 -2.00 -14.23 -2.05
CA VAL A 28 -2.05 -14.65 -3.46
C VAL A 28 -1.88 -16.17 -3.57
N SER A 29 -2.63 -16.79 -4.47
CA SER A 29 -2.61 -18.22 -4.72
C SER A 29 -2.86 -18.53 -6.20
N GLY A 30 -2.76 -19.80 -6.58
CA GLY A 30 -3.03 -20.26 -7.95
C GLY A 30 -1.80 -20.22 -8.86
N LEU A 31 -2.05 -20.26 -10.18
CA LEU A 31 -1.02 -20.51 -11.19
C LEU A 31 0.14 -19.50 -11.15
N TRP A 32 -0.16 -18.25 -10.81
CA TRP A 32 0.82 -17.15 -10.83
C TRP A 32 1.34 -16.80 -9.44
N PHE A 33 1.21 -17.70 -8.46
CA PHE A 33 1.65 -17.47 -7.08
C PHE A 33 3.06 -16.88 -7.01
N ARG A 34 4.08 -17.59 -7.53
CA ARG A 34 5.49 -17.18 -7.40
C ARG A 34 5.79 -15.79 -7.97
N PRO A 35 5.48 -15.49 -9.24
CA PRO A 35 5.81 -14.18 -9.80
C PRO A 35 5.03 -13.04 -9.14
N LEU A 36 3.74 -13.24 -8.83
CA LEU A 36 2.95 -12.19 -8.16
C LEU A 36 3.41 -11.99 -6.72
N HIS A 37 3.72 -13.06 -5.99
CA HIS A 37 4.24 -12.97 -4.63
C HIS A 37 5.54 -12.16 -4.58
N ALA A 38 6.48 -12.42 -5.50
CA ALA A 38 7.72 -11.65 -5.60
C ALA A 38 7.46 -10.18 -5.96
N GLN A 39 6.64 -9.93 -6.98
CA GLN A 39 6.33 -8.56 -7.43
C GLN A 39 5.60 -7.73 -6.36
N LEU A 40 4.70 -8.35 -5.60
CA LEU A 40 3.97 -7.69 -4.52
C LEU A 40 4.87 -7.39 -3.31
N ASP A 41 5.94 -8.17 -3.12
CA ASP A 41 6.94 -7.89 -2.10
C ASP A 41 7.79 -6.68 -2.49
N GLU A 42 8.29 -6.66 -3.73
CA GLU A 42 9.01 -5.52 -4.31
C GLU A 42 8.18 -4.24 -4.26
N LEU A 43 6.89 -4.32 -4.65
CA LEU A 43 5.97 -3.19 -4.56
C LEU A 43 5.82 -2.70 -3.11
N ALA A 44 5.72 -3.60 -2.14
CA ALA A 44 5.59 -3.21 -0.74
C ALA A 44 6.84 -2.48 -0.23
N ASP A 45 8.03 -2.91 -0.66
CA ASP A 45 9.30 -2.29 -0.29
C ASP A 45 9.46 -0.90 -0.94
N ASP A 46 9.17 -0.77 -2.24
CA ASP A 46 9.21 0.50 -2.96
C ASP A 46 8.28 1.54 -2.33
N VAL A 47 7.03 1.15 -2.07
CA VAL A 47 6.01 2.05 -1.50
C VAL A 47 6.38 2.46 -0.07
N ARG A 48 7.02 1.59 0.72
CA ARG A 48 7.55 1.95 2.03
C ARG A 48 8.67 2.98 1.92
N GLY A 49 9.57 2.81 0.95
CA GLY A 49 10.61 3.81 0.65
C GLY A 49 10.00 5.16 0.29
N TRP A 50 9.04 5.19 -0.63
CA TRP A 50 8.35 6.44 -1.01
C TRP A 50 7.57 7.06 0.15
N SER A 51 6.98 6.25 1.02
CA SER A 51 6.31 6.75 2.22
C SER A 51 7.27 7.48 3.15
N ASP A 52 8.50 6.98 3.29
CA ASP A 52 9.55 7.60 4.09
C ASP A 52 10.02 8.91 3.44
N ASP A 53 10.33 8.89 2.14
CA ASP A 53 10.70 10.09 1.37
C ASP A 53 9.67 11.22 1.51
N VAL A 54 8.37 10.88 1.45
CA VAL A 54 7.28 11.85 1.62
C VAL A 54 7.23 12.37 3.06
N ALA A 55 7.38 11.51 4.07
CA ALA A 55 7.37 11.91 5.47
C ALA A 55 8.55 12.83 5.82
N GLU A 56 9.75 12.52 5.32
CA GLU A 56 10.94 13.37 5.46
C GLU A 56 10.76 14.71 4.74
N ARG A 57 10.13 14.69 3.56
CA ARG A 57 9.83 15.92 2.82
C ARG A 57 8.85 16.82 3.56
N LEU A 58 7.78 16.26 4.12
CA LEU A 58 6.82 16.99 4.96
C LEU A 58 7.54 17.68 6.12
N THR A 59 8.40 16.94 6.82
CA THR A 59 9.18 17.47 7.95
C THR A 59 10.08 18.63 7.51
N THR A 60 10.71 18.51 6.33
CA THR A 60 11.57 19.56 5.76
C THR A 60 10.82 20.87 5.49
N ILE A 61 9.53 20.81 5.15
CA ILE A 61 8.69 21.99 4.91
C ILE A 61 7.90 22.44 6.15
N GLY A 62 8.24 21.91 7.34
CA GLY A 62 7.67 22.31 8.62
C GLY A 62 6.32 21.66 8.94
N VAL A 63 5.99 20.55 8.29
CA VAL A 63 4.74 19.82 8.51
C VAL A 63 5.03 18.47 9.11
N ALA A 64 4.37 18.12 10.21
CA ALA A 64 4.49 16.79 10.78
C ALA A 64 3.75 15.76 9.91
N ALA A 65 4.40 14.65 9.58
CA ALA A 65 3.72 13.52 8.97
C ALA A 65 2.85 12.77 10.00
N ASP A 66 1.63 12.41 9.66
CA ASP A 66 0.74 11.60 10.51
C ASP A 66 0.30 10.33 9.78
N ALA A 67 0.95 9.22 10.10
CA ALA A 67 0.61 7.89 9.60
C ALA A 67 0.14 6.93 10.71
N ARG A 68 -0.44 7.46 11.79
CA ARG A 68 -1.07 6.61 12.82
C ARG A 68 -2.18 5.76 12.18
N VAL A 69 -2.38 4.55 12.70
CA VAL A 69 -3.36 3.59 12.17
C VAL A 69 -4.76 4.21 12.05
N GLU A 70 -5.18 5.02 13.02
CA GLU A 70 -6.49 5.67 13.00
C GLU A 70 -6.59 6.74 11.91
N THR A 71 -5.49 7.43 11.60
CA THR A 71 -5.43 8.42 10.52
C THR A 71 -5.51 7.71 9.19
N VAL A 72 -4.65 6.70 8.97
CA VAL A 72 -4.65 5.87 7.75
C VAL A 72 -6.04 5.29 7.48
N ALA A 73 -6.65 4.65 8.47
CA ALA A 73 -7.97 4.04 8.33
C ALA A 73 -9.10 5.04 8.03
N LYS A 74 -8.94 6.32 8.40
CA LYS A 74 -9.96 7.37 8.17
C LYS A 74 -9.80 8.09 6.84
N THR A 75 -8.56 8.22 6.35
CA THR A 75 -8.25 9.10 5.22
C THR A 75 -7.82 8.35 3.97
N THR A 76 -7.47 7.07 4.08
CA THR A 76 -7.01 6.30 2.93
C THR A 76 -8.07 6.24 1.82
N PRO A 77 -7.70 6.54 0.56
CA PRO A 77 -8.55 6.28 -0.60
C PRO A 77 -8.39 4.85 -1.12
N VAL A 78 -7.45 4.06 -0.57
CA VAL A 78 -7.23 2.68 -0.98
C VAL A 78 -8.43 1.86 -0.46
N GLY A 79 -9.16 1.24 -1.39
CA GLY A 79 -10.28 0.38 -1.03
C GLY A 79 -9.84 -0.84 -0.24
N SER A 80 -10.76 -1.44 0.51
CA SER A 80 -10.45 -2.65 1.26
C SER A 80 -10.03 -3.80 0.34
N PHE A 81 -8.91 -4.44 0.66
CA PHE A 81 -8.48 -5.66 -0.01
C PHE A 81 -9.25 -6.88 0.55
N PRO A 82 -9.63 -7.87 -0.27
CA PRO A 82 -10.31 -9.07 0.21
C PRO A 82 -9.56 -9.78 1.35
N SER A 83 -10.31 -10.33 2.29
CA SER A 83 -9.74 -11.21 3.31
C SER A 83 -9.53 -12.62 2.78
N GLY A 84 -8.55 -13.32 3.35
CA GLY A 84 -8.22 -14.69 2.96
C GLY A 84 -7.57 -14.78 1.57
N PHE A 85 -7.45 -16.01 1.05
CA PHE A 85 -6.75 -16.28 -0.20
C PHE A 85 -7.43 -15.67 -1.42
N VAL A 86 -6.62 -15.07 -2.31
CA VAL A 86 -7.04 -14.53 -3.60
C VAL A 86 -6.39 -15.34 -4.73
N GLU A 87 -7.20 -15.87 -5.64
CA GLU A 87 -6.74 -16.76 -6.71
C GLU A 87 -6.40 -15.96 -7.98
N SER A 88 -5.13 -16.03 -8.40
CA SER A 88 -4.61 -15.29 -9.56
C SER A 88 -5.09 -15.79 -10.92
N ALA A 89 -5.22 -17.11 -11.07
CA ALA A 89 -5.84 -17.77 -12.22
C ALA A 89 -6.12 -19.25 -11.91
N ARG A 90 -7.29 -19.73 -12.35
CA ARG A 90 -7.61 -21.16 -12.40
C ARG A 90 -6.94 -21.79 -13.62
N ARG A 91 -6.40 -23.00 -13.46
CA ARG A 91 -6.02 -23.83 -14.60
C ARG A 91 -7.27 -24.08 -15.46
N TRP A 92 -7.22 -23.76 -16.75
CA TRP A 92 -8.29 -24.09 -17.68
C TRP A 92 -8.70 -25.57 -17.52
N ARG A 93 -9.99 -25.83 -17.24
CA ARG A 93 -10.50 -27.20 -17.22
C ARG A 93 -10.55 -27.69 -18.67
N ARG A 94 -9.89 -28.81 -18.94
CA ARG A 94 -10.14 -29.60 -20.16
C ARG A 94 -11.44 -30.37 -20.00
#